data_AF-A0A5C7PJI9-F1
#
_entry.id   AF-A0A5C7PJI9-F1
#
_cell.length_a   1.000
_cell.length_b   1.000
_cell.length_c   1.000
_cell.angle_alpha   90.00
_cell.angle_beta   90.00
_cell.angle_gamma   90.00
#
_symmetry.space_group_name_H-M   'P 1'
#
loop_
_entity.id
_entity.type
_entity.pdbx_description
1 polymer ?
#
loop_
_entity_poly.entity_id
_entity_poly.type
_entity_poly.pdbx_seq_one_letter_code
_entity_poly.pdbx_strand_id
1 'polypeptide(L)'
;MTTTTATKTKKSPAAATKTLTIAALKRWAPKLRPLVVEMLAKRAFAEVERKRVDAYIAPVFAQFRFVDDEGAVITNPERLYHCEDAAMCAAYYAACDIAHREHGFKGESGECPALVAEHNQLKAEWVVLESMERFVGLDDGALSRTLEIRAKALGLCTAVALAR
;
A
#
# COMPACT_ATOMS: atom_id res chain seq x y z
N MET A 1 19.85 4.95 64.03
CA MET A 1 19.66 6.14 63.20
C MET A 1 19.53 5.69 61.75
N THR A 2 18.32 5.68 61.22
CA THR A 2 17.99 5.27 59.84
C THR A 2 17.95 6.50 58.95
N THR A 3 18.87 6.60 58.00
CA THR A 3 18.85 7.63 56.95
C THR A 3 18.10 7.10 55.73
N THR A 4 16.89 7.61 55.52
CA THR A 4 16.09 7.40 54.31
C THR A 4 16.55 8.37 53.22
N THR A 5 17.12 7.87 52.14
CA THR A 5 17.45 8.67 50.95
C THR A 5 16.20 8.79 50.08
N ALA A 6 15.63 10.00 49.99
CA ALA A 6 14.50 10.29 49.12
C ALA A 6 14.95 10.34 47.64
N THR A 7 14.48 9.39 46.83
CA THR A 7 14.68 9.38 45.37
C THR A 7 13.80 10.46 44.73
N LYS A 8 14.42 11.51 44.19
CA LYS A 8 13.72 12.50 43.35
C LYS A 8 13.29 11.85 42.04
N THR A 9 12.01 11.56 41.88
CA THR A 9 11.40 11.22 40.60
C THR A 9 11.49 12.44 39.68
N LYS A 10 12.36 12.37 38.66
CA LYS A 10 12.37 13.33 37.55
C LYS A 10 11.02 13.23 36.82
N LYS A 11 10.15 14.22 37.02
CA LYS A 11 8.96 14.44 36.21
C LYS A 11 9.44 14.60 34.75
N SER A 12 9.07 13.67 33.87
CA SER A 12 9.25 13.87 32.43
C SER A 12 8.57 15.19 32.04
N PRO A 13 9.22 16.05 31.23
CA PRO A 13 8.58 17.25 30.74
C PRO A 13 7.33 16.83 29.95
N ALA A 14 6.18 17.39 30.32
CA ALA A 14 4.94 17.23 29.56
C ALA A 14 5.24 17.60 28.11
N ALA A 15 4.96 16.66 27.18
CA ALA A 15 5.14 16.89 25.76
C ALA A 15 4.34 18.13 25.36
N ALA A 16 5.04 19.20 24.99
CA ALA A 16 4.42 20.41 24.49
C ALA A 16 3.62 20.04 23.25
N THR A 17 2.29 20.09 23.34
CA THR A 17 1.39 19.85 22.23
C THR A 17 1.69 20.92 21.18
N LYS A 18 2.39 20.56 20.09
CA LYS A 18 2.62 21.46 18.96
C LYS A 18 1.25 21.91 18.46
N THR A 19 0.87 23.15 18.73
CA THR A 19 -0.38 23.69 18.23
C THR A 19 -0.30 23.76 16.70
N LEU A 20 -1.13 23.00 16.01
CA LEU A 20 -1.27 23.10 14.56
C LEU A 20 -1.80 24.49 14.21
N THR A 21 -1.03 25.25 13.42
CA THR A 21 -1.42 26.60 12.98
C THR A 21 -1.61 26.64 11.47
N ILE A 22 -2.45 27.56 11.00
CA ILE A 22 -2.63 27.84 9.57
C ILE A 22 -1.28 28.18 8.91
N ALA A 23 -0.42 28.92 9.61
CA ALA A 23 0.92 29.25 9.10
C ALA A 23 1.80 28.00 8.93
N ALA A 24 1.74 27.04 9.85
CA ALA A 24 2.44 25.77 9.73
C ALA A 24 1.90 24.94 8.55
N LEU A 25 0.57 24.90 8.40
CA LEU A 25 -0.09 24.22 7.28
C LEU A 25 0.35 24.80 5.92
N LYS A 26 0.33 26.13 5.78
CA LYS A 26 0.78 26.84 4.56
C LYS A 26 2.24 26.57 4.21
N ARG A 27 3.10 26.33 5.20
CA ARG A 27 4.52 25.96 4.98
C ARG A 27 4.71 24.47 4.63
N TRP A 28 3.82 23.60 5.10
CA TRP A 28 3.91 22.16 4.85
C TRP A 28 3.30 21.78 3.50
N ALA A 29 2.17 22.38 3.11
CA ALA A 29 1.44 22.03 1.89
C ALA A 29 2.30 22.01 0.61
N PRO A 30 3.21 22.98 0.34
CA PRO A 30 4.09 22.93 -0.82
C PRO A 30 5.07 21.74 -0.82
N LYS A 31 5.49 21.27 0.36
CA LYS A 31 6.38 20.11 0.51
C LYS A 31 5.62 18.79 0.33
N LEU A 32 4.36 18.77 0.73
CA LEU A 32 3.47 17.63 0.57
C LEU A 32 3.06 17.41 -0.90
N ARG A 33 2.88 18.50 -1.65
CA ARG A 33 2.40 18.48 -3.04
C ARG A 33 3.12 17.49 -3.96
N PRO A 34 4.46 17.46 -4.09
CA PRO A 34 5.13 16.48 -4.93
C PRO A 34 4.85 15.03 -4.52
N LEU A 35 4.77 14.74 -3.21
CA LEU A 35 4.47 13.40 -2.70
C LEU A 35 3.05 12.95 -3.08
N VAL A 36 2.08 13.85 -2.97
CA VAL A 36 0.69 13.59 -3.38
C VAL A 36 0.59 13.39 -4.90
N VAL A 37 1.29 14.19 -5.69
CA VAL A 37 1.30 14.03 -7.16
C VAL A 37 1.88 12.67 -7.54
N GLU A 38 2.98 12.26 -6.93
CA GLU A 38 3.56 10.92 -7.16
C GLU A 38 2.60 9.80 -6.74
N MET A 39 2.00 9.90 -5.55
CA MET A 39 0.99 8.95 -5.07
C MET A 39 -0.17 8.81 -6.06
N LEU A 40 -0.71 9.92 -6.56
CA LEU A 40 -1.80 9.90 -7.55
C LEU A 40 -1.37 9.27 -8.87
N ALA A 41 -0.15 9.55 -9.34
CA ALA A 41 0.40 8.92 -10.54
C ALA A 41 0.56 7.40 -10.38
N LYS A 42 1.05 6.93 -9.22
CA LYS A 42 1.19 5.50 -8.93
C LYS A 42 -0.16 4.79 -8.78
N ARG A 43 -1.16 5.44 -8.18
CA ARG A 43 -2.55 4.94 -8.14
C ARG A 43 -3.13 4.76 -9.53
N ALA A 44 -3.02 5.79 -10.37
CA ALA A 44 -3.51 5.72 -11.74
C ALA A 44 -2.81 4.62 -12.54
N PHE A 45 -1.48 4.50 -12.39
CA PHE A 45 -0.73 3.43 -13.05
C PHE A 45 -1.14 2.04 -12.57
N ALA A 46 -1.29 1.82 -11.26
CA ALA A 46 -1.73 0.54 -10.71
C ALA A 46 -3.12 0.14 -11.21
N GLU A 47 -4.06 1.09 -11.27
CA GLU A 47 -5.40 0.83 -11.80
C GLU A 47 -5.37 0.42 -13.29
N VAL A 48 -4.61 1.15 -14.11
CA VAL A 48 -4.46 0.85 -15.55
C VAL A 48 -3.75 -0.49 -15.74
N GLU A 49 -2.69 -0.74 -14.98
CA GLU A 49 -1.89 -1.96 -15.09
C GLU A 49 -2.69 -3.19 -14.65
N ARG A 50 -3.50 -3.09 -13.59
CA ARG A 50 -4.44 -4.15 -13.19
C ARG A 50 -5.38 -4.52 -14.34
N LYS A 51 -6.08 -3.54 -14.93
CA LYS A 51 -6.98 -3.78 -16.08
C LYS A 51 -6.25 -4.40 -17.26
N ARG A 52 -5.03 -3.94 -17.54
CA ARG A 52 -4.20 -4.46 -18.63
C ARG A 52 -3.80 -5.91 -18.38
N VAL A 53 -3.34 -6.24 -17.18
CA VAL A 53 -2.91 -7.60 -16.79
C VAL A 53 -4.08 -8.56 -16.79
N ASP A 54 -5.20 -8.19 -16.16
CA ASP A 54 -6.39 -9.04 -16.09
C ASP A 54 -6.90 -9.39 -17.51
N ALA A 55 -6.84 -8.45 -18.46
CA ALA A 55 -7.29 -8.66 -19.82
C ALA A 55 -6.55 -9.79 -20.56
N TYR A 56 -5.24 -9.93 -20.37
CA TYR A 56 -4.46 -10.99 -21.04
C TYR A 56 -4.25 -12.24 -20.19
N ILE A 57 -4.40 -12.16 -18.86
CA ILE A 57 -4.35 -13.34 -17.98
C ILE A 57 -5.67 -14.10 -17.98
N ALA A 58 -6.82 -13.44 -18.15
CA ALA A 58 -8.12 -14.10 -18.23
C ALA A 58 -8.16 -15.27 -19.25
N PRO A 59 -7.72 -15.11 -20.52
CA PRO A 59 -7.67 -16.23 -21.46
C PRO A 59 -6.63 -17.30 -21.11
N VAL A 60 -5.56 -16.97 -20.37
CA VAL A 60 -4.60 -17.97 -19.86
C VAL A 60 -5.28 -18.83 -18.80
N PHE A 61 -5.93 -18.21 -17.82
CA PHE A 61 -6.66 -18.91 -16.77
C PHE A 61 -7.74 -19.86 -17.34
N ALA A 62 -8.45 -19.44 -18.38
CA ALA A 62 -9.48 -20.25 -19.05
C ALA A 62 -8.95 -21.54 -19.71
N GLN A 63 -7.64 -21.69 -19.89
CA GLN A 63 -7.02 -22.93 -20.41
C GLN A 63 -6.90 -24.01 -19.34
N PHE A 64 -7.05 -23.64 -18.07
CA PHE A 64 -6.91 -24.54 -16.93
C PHE A 64 -8.29 -24.83 -16.32
N ARG A 65 -8.40 -25.99 -15.67
CA ARG A 65 -9.60 -26.38 -14.93
C ARG A 65 -9.22 -26.66 -13.49
N PHE A 66 -9.14 -25.59 -12.71
CA PHE A 66 -8.87 -25.66 -11.28
C PHE A 66 -10.09 -26.13 -10.51
N VAL A 67 -9.84 -26.90 -9.46
CA VAL A 67 -10.83 -27.29 -8.47
C VAL A 67 -10.33 -26.92 -7.08
N ASP A 68 -11.23 -26.58 -6.18
CA ASP A 68 -10.90 -26.39 -4.76
C ASP A 68 -10.82 -27.73 -4.01
N ASP A 69 -10.59 -27.66 -2.70
CA ASP A 69 -10.51 -28.78 -1.77
C ASP A 69 -11.83 -29.57 -1.64
N GLU A 70 -12.95 -28.96 -2.01
CA GLU A 70 -14.28 -29.60 -2.08
C GLU A 70 -14.58 -30.17 -3.48
N GLY A 71 -13.67 -30.01 -4.45
CA GLY A 71 -13.83 -30.45 -5.84
C GLY A 71 -14.70 -29.52 -6.70
N ALA A 72 -15.08 -28.34 -6.20
CA ALA A 72 -15.82 -27.35 -6.97
C ALA A 72 -14.89 -26.55 -7.89
N VAL A 73 -15.39 -26.20 -9.07
CA VAL A 73 -14.59 -25.50 -10.09
C VAL A 73 -14.29 -24.08 -9.65
N ILE A 74 -13.01 -23.71 -9.65
CA ILE A 74 -12.58 -22.34 -9.36
C ILE A 74 -12.73 -21.51 -10.64
N THR A 75 -13.62 -20.51 -10.59
CA THR A 75 -13.88 -19.60 -11.73
C THR A 75 -13.21 -18.24 -11.59
N ASN A 76 -12.61 -17.95 -10.43
CA ASN A 76 -11.91 -16.70 -10.15
C ASN A 76 -10.45 -17.02 -9.74
N PRO A 77 -9.43 -16.49 -10.45
CA PRO A 77 -8.02 -16.67 -10.10
C PRO A 77 -7.68 -16.30 -8.65
N GLU A 78 -8.40 -15.36 -8.03
CA GLU A 78 -8.17 -14.97 -6.63
C GLU A 78 -8.42 -16.11 -5.65
N ARG A 79 -9.12 -17.18 -6.06
CA ARG A 79 -9.41 -18.36 -5.24
C ARG A 79 -8.43 -19.51 -5.46
N LEU A 80 -7.37 -19.32 -6.26
CA LEU A 80 -6.37 -20.36 -6.52
C LEU A 80 -5.65 -20.86 -5.26
N TYR A 81 -5.69 -20.12 -4.16
CA TYR A 81 -5.18 -20.57 -2.87
C TYR A 81 -5.94 -21.77 -2.28
N HIS A 82 -7.13 -22.11 -2.82
CA HIS A 82 -7.87 -23.33 -2.48
C HIS A 82 -7.53 -24.52 -3.38
N CYS A 83 -6.73 -24.33 -4.44
CA CYS A 83 -6.34 -25.42 -5.34
C CYS A 83 -5.13 -26.17 -4.77
N GLU A 84 -5.32 -27.43 -4.38
CA GLU A 84 -4.25 -28.28 -3.85
C GLU A 84 -3.33 -28.87 -4.94
N ASP A 85 -3.72 -28.81 -6.21
CA ASP A 85 -2.89 -29.28 -7.33
C ASP A 85 -1.72 -28.31 -7.60
N ALA A 86 -0.62 -28.53 -6.88
CA ALA A 86 0.59 -27.73 -7.00
C ALA A 86 1.21 -27.75 -8.41
N ALA A 87 1.08 -28.86 -9.16
CA ALA A 87 1.63 -28.97 -10.50
C ALA A 87 0.82 -28.13 -11.50
N MET A 88 -0.50 -28.15 -11.40
CA MET A 88 -1.38 -27.30 -12.21
C MET A 88 -1.17 -25.82 -11.90
N CYS A 89 -1.08 -25.46 -10.62
CA CYS A 89 -0.75 -24.09 -10.19
C CYS A 89 0.60 -23.63 -10.75
N ALA A 90 1.64 -24.46 -10.66
CA ALA A 90 2.96 -24.13 -11.21
C ALA A 90 2.92 -23.94 -12.74
N ALA A 91 2.21 -24.79 -13.48
CA ALA A 91 2.04 -24.66 -14.92
C ALA A 91 1.31 -23.36 -15.30
N TYR A 92 0.30 -22.98 -14.52
CA TYR A 92 -0.41 -21.71 -14.72
C TYR A 92 0.46 -20.49 -14.44
N TYR A 93 1.24 -20.47 -13.35
CA TYR A 93 2.13 -19.35 -13.07
C TYR A 93 3.24 -19.24 -14.12
N ALA A 94 3.76 -20.34 -14.64
CA ALA A 94 4.69 -20.32 -15.77
C ALA A 94 4.05 -19.74 -17.05
N ALA A 95 2.77 -20.08 -17.33
CA ALA A 95 2.03 -19.49 -18.45
C ALA A 95 1.77 -17.98 -18.25
N CYS A 96 1.50 -17.55 -17.01
CA CYS A 96 1.39 -16.14 -16.67
C CYS A 96 2.71 -15.39 -16.93
N ASP A 97 3.85 -15.95 -16.49
CA ASP A 97 5.17 -15.37 -16.74
C ASP A 97 5.44 -15.17 -18.24
N ILE A 98 5.12 -16.17 -19.07
CA ILE A 98 5.23 -16.05 -20.53
C ILE A 98 4.35 -14.90 -21.05
N ALA A 99 3.08 -14.86 -20.64
CA ALA A 99 2.15 -13.81 -21.06
C ALA A 99 2.62 -12.42 -20.61
N HIS A 100 3.18 -12.29 -19.41
CA HIS A 100 3.79 -11.05 -18.91
C HIS A 100 4.91 -10.57 -19.85
N ARG A 101 5.80 -11.47 -20.29
CA ARG A 101 6.90 -11.14 -21.22
C ARG A 101 6.39 -10.72 -22.59
N GLU A 102 5.43 -11.45 -23.14
CA GLU A 102 4.80 -11.13 -24.44
C GLU A 102 4.13 -9.75 -24.41
N HIS A 103 3.58 -9.36 -23.26
CA HIS A 103 2.98 -8.04 -23.03
C HIS A 103 3.98 -6.99 -22.52
N GLY A 104 5.28 -7.22 -22.73
CA GLY A 104 6.35 -6.24 -22.55
C GLY A 104 6.85 -6.06 -21.12
N PHE A 105 6.49 -6.94 -20.18
CA PHE A 105 6.99 -6.85 -18.80
C PHE A 105 8.48 -7.21 -18.70
N LYS A 106 9.23 -6.34 -18.04
CA LYS A 106 10.69 -6.45 -17.88
C LYS A 106 11.15 -6.72 -16.44
N GLY A 107 10.22 -6.92 -15.49
CA GLY A 107 10.55 -7.28 -14.11
C GLY A 107 11.10 -8.71 -13.97
N GLU A 108 11.21 -9.20 -12.75
CA GLU A 108 11.75 -10.54 -12.48
C GLU A 108 10.72 -11.63 -12.85
N SER A 109 11.19 -12.88 -13.01
CA SER A 109 10.27 -14.01 -13.21
C SER A 109 9.51 -14.30 -11.92
N GLY A 110 8.25 -14.69 -12.02
CA GLY A 110 7.36 -14.87 -10.89
C GLY A 110 6.75 -13.56 -10.36
N GLU A 111 7.14 -12.41 -10.90
CA GLU A 111 6.50 -11.14 -10.56
C GLU A 111 5.29 -10.86 -11.46
N CYS A 112 4.16 -10.56 -10.83
CA CYS A 112 2.99 -10.03 -11.52
C CYS A 112 3.12 -8.50 -11.70
N PRO A 113 3.02 -7.96 -12.93
CA PRO A 113 3.15 -6.52 -13.19
C PRO A 113 2.14 -5.68 -12.39
N ALA A 114 0.90 -6.17 -12.24
CA ALA A 114 -0.14 -5.49 -11.48
C ALA A 114 0.20 -5.44 -9.98
N LEU A 115 0.69 -6.54 -9.40
CA LEU A 115 1.10 -6.56 -7.99
C LEU A 115 2.33 -5.69 -7.74
N VAL A 116 3.28 -5.63 -8.68
CA VAL A 116 4.41 -4.71 -8.61
C VAL A 116 3.93 -3.24 -8.64
N ALA A 117 2.96 -2.92 -9.50
CA ALA A 117 2.38 -1.59 -9.57
C ALA A 117 1.64 -1.21 -8.28
N GLU A 118 0.82 -2.11 -7.73
CA GLU A 118 0.12 -1.94 -6.45
C GLU A 118 1.10 -1.77 -5.28
N HIS A 119 2.18 -2.55 -5.25
CA HIS A 119 3.21 -2.41 -4.23
C HIS A 119 3.89 -1.03 -4.29
N ASN A 120 4.15 -0.53 -5.51
CA ASN A 120 4.70 0.81 -5.71
C ASN A 120 3.69 1.92 -5.33
N GLN A 121 2.39 1.72 -5.57
CA GLN A 121 1.35 2.58 -5.04
C GLN A 121 1.38 2.60 -3.50
N LEU A 122 1.43 1.44 -2.85
CA LEU A 122 1.45 1.35 -1.38
C LEU A 122 2.64 2.10 -0.78
N LYS A 123 3.82 1.98 -1.38
CA LYS A 123 5.02 2.73 -0.99
C LYS A 123 4.80 4.25 -1.08
N ALA A 124 4.24 4.74 -2.19
CA ALA A 124 3.97 6.16 -2.37
C ALA A 124 2.94 6.68 -1.34
N GLU A 125 1.91 5.90 -1.04
CA GLU A 125 0.94 6.24 0.00
C GLU A 125 1.59 6.32 1.39
N TRP A 126 2.49 5.39 1.73
CA TRP A 126 3.22 5.43 3.01
C TRP A 126 4.07 6.68 3.15
N VAL A 127 4.76 7.13 2.09
CA VAL A 127 5.54 8.37 2.12
C VAL A 127 4.66 9.59 2.42
N VAL A 128 3.44 9.64 1.89
CA VAL A 128 2.47 10.70 2.19
C VAL A 128 2.02 10.65 3.65
N LEU A 129 1.70 9.45 4.16
CA LEU A 129 1.27 9.26 5.55
C LEU A 129 2.38 9.63 6.54
N GLU A 130 3.62 9.19 6.30
CA GLU A 130 4.77 9.51 7.13
C GLU A 130 5.05 11.02 7.17
N SER A 131 4.83 11.73 6.06
CA SER A 131 4.90 13.20 6.03
C SER A 131 3.82 13.83 6.93
N MET A 132 2.60 13.31 6.89
CA MET A 132 1.50 13.79 7.73
C MET A 132 1.73 13.49 9.20
N GLU A 133 2.12 12.26 9.55
CA GLU A 133 2.43 11.84 10.93
C GLU A 133 3.46 12.76 11.58
N ARG A 134 4.60 13.00 10.89
CA ARG A 134 5.63 13.94 11.35
C ARG A 134 5.12 15.37 11.50
N PHE A 135 4.23 15.80 10.60
CA PHE A 135 3.64 17.14 10.65
C PHE A 135 2.73 17.32 11.87
N VAL A 136 1.89 16.32 12.18
CA VAL A 136 0.93 16.38 13.29
C VAL A 136 1.51 15.86 14.62
N GLY A 137 2.73 15.34 14.62
CA GLY A 137 3.39 14.80 15.82
C GLY A 137 2.88 13.42 16.23
N LEU A 138 2.45 12.61 15.26
CA LEU A 138 2.15 11.18 15.43
C LEU A 138 3.33 10.33 14.96
N ASP A 139 3.37 9.07 15.39
CA ASP A 139 4.39 8.07 15.05
C ASP A 139 3.79 6.67 14.89
N ASP A 140 4.66 5.68 14.63
CA ASP A 140 4.35 4.24 14.57
C ASP A 140 3.15 3.87 13.68
N GLY A 141 3.07 4.51 12.49
CA GLY A 141 2.03 4.20 11.51
C GLY A 141 0.61 4.48 12.03
N ALA A 142 0.44 5.41 12.97
CA ALA A 142 -0.85 5.81 13.54
C ALA A 142 -1.93 6.05 12.48
N LEU A 143 -1.56 6.60 11.32
CA LEU A 143 -2.49 6.89 10.22
C LEU A 143 -2.73 5.72 9.27
N SER A 144 -2.13 4.56 9.52
CA SER A 144 -2.30 3.33 8.72
C SER A 144 -2.88 2.14 9.49
N ARG A 145 -3.28 2.34 10.75
CA ARG A 145 -3.83 1.28 11.63
C ARG A 145 -5.09 0.61 11.11
N THR A 146 -5.92 1.36 10.39
CA THR A 146 -7.12 0.83 9.73
C THR A 146 -7.22 1.40 8.32
N LEU A 147 -7.89 0.67 7.44
CA LEU A 147 -8.16 1.12 6.07
C LEU A 147 -8.94 2.43 6.04
N GLU A 148 -9.88 2.61 6.98
CA GLU A 148 -10.68 3.84 7.09
C GLU A 148 -9.82 5.05 7.49
N ILE A 149 -8.98 4.92 8.52
CA ILE A 149 -8.07 6.00 8.97
C ILE A 149 -7.11 6.36 7.84
N ARG A 150 -6.52 5.36 7.18
CA ARG A 150 -5.65 5.53 6.02
C ARG A 150 -6.33 6.32 4.91
N ALA A 151 -7.54 5.92 4.52
CA ALA A 151 -8.28 6.58 3.46
C ALA A 151 -8.58 8.04 3.79
N LYS A 152 -9.03 8.33 5.01
CA LYS A 152 -9.30 9.70 5.47
C LYS A 152 -8.03 10.56 5.51
N ALA A 153 -6.92 10.04 6.02
CA ALA A 153 -5.64 10.75 6.07
C ALA A 153 -5.12 11.11 4.68
N LEU A 154 -5.12 10.14 3.75
CA LEU A 154 -4.70 10.38 2.36
C LEU A 154 -5.62 11.38 1.63
N GLY A 155 -6.92 11.32 1.89
CA GLY A 155 -7.89 12.30 1.37
C GLY A 155 -7.59 13.72 1.86
N LEU A 156 -7.32 13.89 3.16
CA LEU A 156 -6.95 15.17 3.74
C LEU A 156 -5.64 15.71 3.15
N CYS A 157 -4.61 14.87 3.05
CA CYS A 157 -3.34 15.25 2.42
C CYS A 157 -3.53 15.73 0.98
N THR A 158 -4.38 15.04 0.22
CA THR A 158 -4.69 15.41 -1.16
C THR A 158 -5.37 16.77 -1.23
N ALA A 159 -6.39 17.01 -0.40
CA ALA A 159 -7.09 18.29 -0.33
C ALA A 159 -6.15 19.44 0.05
N VAL A 160 -5.28 19.25 1.05
CA VAL A 160 -4.31 20.25 1.50
C VAL A 160 -3.26 20.54 0.42
N ALA A 161 -2.73 19.51 -0.24
CA ALA A 161 -1.69 19.65 -1.25
C ALA A 161 -2.17 20.35 -2.54
N LEU A 162 -3.46 20.19 -2.88
CA LEU A 162 -4.04 20.66 -4.14
C LEU A 162 -4.95 21.88 -3.97
N ALA A 163 -5.12 22.39 -2.75
CA ALA A 163 -5.82 23.64 -2.51
C ALA A 163 -5.12 24.80 -3.25
N ARG A 164 -5.93 25.66 -3.91
CA ARG A 164 -5.48 26.84 -4.64
C ARG A 164 -5.34 28.04 -3.72
#